data_AF-S4PIG5-F1
#
_entry.id   AF-S4PIG5-F1
#
_cell.length_a   1.000
_cell.length_b   1.000
_cell.length_c   1.000
_cell.angle_alpha   90.00
_cell.angle_beta   90.00
_cell.angle_gamma   90.00
#
_symmetry.space_group_name_H-M   'P 1'
#
loop_
_entity.id
_entity.type
_entity.pdbx_description
1 polymer ?
#
loop_
_entity_poly.entity_id
_entity_poly.type
_entity_poly.pdbx_seq_one_letter_code
_entity_poly.pdbx_strand_id
1 'polypeptide(L)'
;MRLAEDLSGRDGELILVEFCEEHPPLISQVGMCTKIKNYYKRTATKDNGPKSLKYGEIAYAHTSPFLGILPPGTTQSVVENNMYRAPIYEHTLCVSDFLVIRTRQAYYIREVDALFVAGQQCPLYEVPGPNSKRANNFVRDFLQVFIYRLFWKSRGNPRRIKMDDIKRAFPSHSESSIRKRLKLCADFKRTGEDSNWWV
;
A
#
# COMPACT_ATOMS: atom_id res chain seq x y z
N MET A 1 10.75 5.21 -8.61
CA MET A 1 10.37 5.20 -7.19
C MET A 1 11.42 4.47 -6.35
N ARG A 2 12.56 5.12 -6.09
CA ARG A 2 13.67 4.62 -5.24
C ARG A 2 13.73 5.37 -3.92
N LEU A 3 13.44 6.67 -3.92
CA LEU A 3 13.45 7.54 -2.75
C LEU A 3 12.03 7.98 -2.39
N ALA A 4 11.84 8.48 -1.16
CA ALA A 4 10.54 9.02 -0.73
C ALA A 4 10.13 10.27 -1.53
N GLU A 5 11.12 11.03 -2.01
CA GLU A 5 10.91 12.23 -2.83
C GLU A 5 10.29 11.88 -4.19
N ASP A 6 10.65 10.72 -4.76
CA ASP A 6 10.09 10.23 -6.02
C ASP A 6 8.59 9.90 -5.91
N LEU A 7 8.05 9.72 -4.69
CA LEU A 7 6.63 9.43 -4.46
C LEU A 7 5.77 10.69 -4.34
N SER A 8 6.36 11.87 -4.52
CA SER A 8 5.68 13.15 -4.47
C SER A 8 4.70 13.29 -5.65
N GLY A 9 3.45 13.70 -5.40
CA GLY A 9 2.49 14.02 -6.48
C GLY A 9 2.80 15.31 -7.27
N ARG A 10 4.00 15.88 -7.14
CA ARG A 10 4.36 17.17 -7.75
C ARG A 10 4.83 17.02 -9.20
N ASP A 11 5.24 15.83 -9.60
CA ASP A 11 5.68 15.50 -10.95
C ASP A 11 4.90 14.27 -11.47
N GLY A 12 5.22 13.85 -12.69
CA GLY A 12 4.57 12.71 -13.36
C GLY A 12 3.10 12.94 -13.72
N GLU A 13 2.52 11.92 -14.34
CA GLU A 13 1.08 11.83 -14.61
C GLU A 13 0.36 11.32 -13.35
N LEU A 14 -0.74 11.96 -12.99
CA LEU A 14 -1.55 11.64 -11.82
C LEU A 14 -2.98 11.32 -12.20
N ILE A 15 -3.42 10.16 -11.75
CA ILE A 15 -4.81 9.76 -11.80
C ILE A 15 -5.39 9.72 -10.39
N LEU A 16 -6.66 10.07 -10.25
CA LEU A 16 -7.42 9.85 -9.03
C LEU A 16 -8.28 8.60 -9.19
N VAL A 17 -8.34 7.80 -8.13
CA VAL A 17 -9.23 6.63 -8.05
C VAL A 17 -10.08 6.79 -6.81
N GLU A 18 -11.35 7.12 -7.01
CA GLU A 18 -12.35 7.23 -5.95
C GLU A 18 -13.00 5.88 -5.70
N PHE A 19 -12.92 5.36 -4.47
CA PHE A 19 -13.55 4.09 -4.12
C PHE A 19 -15.02 4.31 -3.77
N CYS A 20 -15.92 3.54 -4.38
CA CYS A 20 -17.34 3.59 -4.05
C CYS A 20 -17.66 2.94 -2.69
N GLU A 21 -16.80 2.03 -2.22
CA GLU A 21 -16.92 1.42 -0.90
C GLU A 21 -16.46 2.43 0.16
N GLU A 22 -17.30 2.69 1.17
CA GLU A 22 -16.95 3.60 2.29
C GLU A 22 -15.71 3.11 3.05
N HIS A 23 -15.63 1.80 3.27
CA HIS A 23 -14.51 1.13 3.92
C HIS A 23 -14.08 -0.10 3.11
N PRO A 24 -13.30 0.09 2.02
CA PRO A 24 -12.82 -1.03 1.22
C PRO A 24 -12.00 -1.98 2.12
N PRO A 25 -12.13 -3.31 1.97
CA PRO A 25 -11.52 -4.26 2.89
C PRO A 25 -9.99 -4.20 2.92
N LEU A 26 -9.37 -3.78 1.81
CA LEU A 26 -7.93 -3.61 1.67
C LEU A 26 -7.62 -2.29 0.99
N ILE A 27 -6.62 -1.55 1.48
CA ILE A 27 -6.19 -0.28 0.88
C ILE A 27 -4.68 -0.23 0.74
N SER A 28 -4.23 0.35 -0.38
CA SER A 28 -2.80 0.56 -0.64
C SER A 28 -2.27 1.71 0.22
N GLN A 29 -1.16 1.46 0.91
CA GLN A 29 -0.41 2.52 1.58
C GLN A 29 0.43 3.30 0.58
N VAL A 30 0.82 4.53 0.93
CA VAL A 30 1.69 5.36 0.09
C VAL A 30 2.98 4.61 -0.24
N GLY A 31 3.34 4.58 -1.52
CA GLY A 31 4.50 3.86 -2.03
C GLY A 31 4.25 2.42 -2.45
N MET A 32 3.06 1.86 -2.18
CA MET A 32 2.63 0.60 -2.79
C MET A 32 2.24 0.82 -4.26
N CYS A 33 2.29 -0.25 -5.07
CA CYS A 33 1.97 -0.19 -6.49
C CYS A 33 0.73 -1.02 -6.84
N THR A 34 0.04 -0.58 -7.88
CA THR A 34 -1.08 -1.29 -8.50
C THR A 34 -0.95 -1.19 -10.02
N LYS A 35 -1.51 -2.17 -10.74
CA LYS A 35 -1.59 -2.14 -12.19
C LYS A 35 -2.99 -1.77 -12.63
N ILE A 36 -3.10 -1.07 -13.76
CA ILE A 36 -4.36 -1.00 -14.50
C ILE A 36 -4.30 -2.08 -15.59
N LYS A 37 -5.28 -2.98 -15.58
CA LYS A 37 -5.46 -3.98 -16.65
C LYS A 37 -6.78 -3.80 -17.34
N ASN A 38 -6.78 -3.99 -18.64
CA ASN A 38 -7.95 -3.89 -19.50
C ASN A 38 -8.30 -5.30 -19.97
N TYR A 39 -9.15 -5.98 -19.19
CA TYR A 39 -9.56 -7.35 -19.52
C TYR A 39 -10.53 -7.34 -20.70
N TYR A 40 -10.15 -7.97 -21.79
CA TYR A 40 -10.96 -8.09 -23.00
C TYR A 40 -11.31 -9.54 -23.29
N LYS A 41 -12.59 -9.81 -23.55
CA LYS A 41 -13.03 -11.13 -24.02
C LYS A 41 -13.29 -11.10 -25.51
N ARG A 42 -12.65 -12.01 -26.25
CA ARG A 42 -12.82 -12.08 -27.70
C ARG A 42 -14.23 -12.49 -28.11
N THR A 43 -14.71 -11.98 -29.25
CA THR A 43 -15.91 -12.47 -29.91
C THR A 43 -15.67 -13.82 -30.58
N ALA A 44 -16.73 -14.60 -30.84
CA ALA A 44 -16.63 -15.87 -31.58
C ALA A 44 -16.31 -15.69 -33.08
N THR A 45 -16.62 -14.51 -33.62
CA THR A 45 -16.33 -14.13 -35.02
C THR A 45 -14.95 -13.49 -35.16
N LYS A 46 -14.55 -13.14 -36.40
CA LYS A 46 -13.30 -12.41 -36.66
C LYS A 46 -13.26 -11.12 -35.84
N ASP A 47 -12.33 -11.07 -34.89
CA ASP A 47 -12.22 -10.03 -33.86
C ASP A 47 -10.95 -9.20 -34.09
N ASN A 48 -11.12 -7.89 -34.22
CA ASN A 48 -10.02 -6.94 -34.44
C ASN A 48 -9.33 -6.50 -33.12
N GLY A 49 -9.80 -6.99 -31.97
CA GLY A 49 -9.29 -6.66 -30.65
C GLY A 49 -9.99 -5.46 -30.00
N PRO A 50 -9.66 -5.18 -28.73
CA PRO A 50 -10.26 -4.06 -28.01
C PRO A 50 -9.78 -2.72 -28.56
N LYS A 51 -10.57 -1.66 -28.32
CA LYS A 51 -10.11 -0.29 -28.53
C LYS A 51 -8.91 -0.01 -27.62
N SER A 52 -7.95 0.77 -28.13
CA SER A 52 -6.84 1.27 -27.32
C SER A 52 -7.40 2.21 -26.24
N LEU A 53 -6.96 2.01 -25.00
CA LEU A 53 -7.30 2.84 -23.84
C LEU A 53 -6.04 3.60 -23.42
N LYS A 54 -6.21 4.84 -22.93
CA LYS A 54 -5.09 5.70 -22.50
C LYS A 54 -4.25 5.03 -21.41
N TYR A 55 -4.91 4.37 -20.46
CA TYR A 55 -4.27 3.72 -19.33
C TYR A 55 -4.44 2.21 -19.34
N GLY A 56 -3.42 1.51 -18.84
CA GLY A 56 -3.46 0.08 -18.56
C GLY A 56 -3.05 -0.83 -19.71
N GLU A 57 -2.67 -2.06 -19.35
CA GLU A 57 -2.28 -3.10 -20.30
C GLU A 57 -3.48 -3.96 -20.72
N ILE A 58 -3.61 -4.28 -22.01
CA ILE A 58 -4.65 -5.20 -22.50
C ILE A 58 -4.32 -6.62 -22.07
N ALA A 59 -5.30 -7.27 -21.42
CA ALA A 59 -5.22 -8.67 -21.04
C ALA A 59 -6.40 -9.45 -21.65
N TYR A 60 -6.11 -10.45 -22.48
CA TYR A 60 -7.14 -11.31 -23.06
C TYR A 60 -7.65 -12.31 -22.01
N ALA A 61 -8.94 -12.25 -21.71
CA ALA A 61 -9.59 -13.08 -20.70
C ALA A 61 -10.43 -14.19 -21.38
N HIS A 62 -10.06 -15.46 -21.15
CA HIS A 62 -10.88 -16.60 -21.55
C HIS A 62 -12.01 -16.86 -20.52
N THR A 63 -11.68 -16.72 -19.23
CA THR A 63 -12.60 -16.77 -18.10
C THR A 63 -12.67 -15.39 -17.45
N SER A 64 -13.82 -15.06 -16.86
CA SER A 64 -14.00 -13.77 -16.18
C SER A 64 -13.14 -13.72 -14.91
N PRO A 65 -12.38 -12.64 -14.69
CA PRO A 65 -11.63 -12.45 -13.45
C PRO A 65 -12.52 -11.90 -12.30
N PHE A 66 -13.84 -11.83 -12.51
CA PHE A 66 -14.82 -11.32 -11.54
C PHE A 66 -15.85 -12.39 -11.22
N LEU A 67 -16.72 -12.09 -10.25
CA LEU A 67 -17.91 -12.89 -9.97
C LEU A 67 -18.89 -12.89 -11.16
N GLY A 68 -18.98 -11.77 -11.88
CA GLY A 68 -19.83 -11.62 -13.07
C GLY A 68 -19.19 -12.16 -14.34
N ILE A 69 -19.99 -12.37 -15.37
CA ILE A 69 -19.52 -12.79 -16.71
C ILE A 69 -19.02 -11.55 -17.46
N LEU A 70 -17.81 -11.62 -18.03
CA LEU A 70 -17.36 -10.66 -19.03
C LEU A 70 -18.00 -11.04 -20.39
N PRO A 71 -18.84 -10.20 -21.02
CA PRO A 71 -19.44 -10.52 -22.31
C PRO A 71 -18.40 -10.51 -23.46
N PRO A 72 -18.55 -11.36 -24.49
CA PRO A 72 -17.68 -11.30 -25.68
C PRO A 72 -17.72 -9.91 -26.35
N GLY A 73 -16.58 -9.41 -26.79
CA GLY A 73 -16.42 -8.09 -27.41
C GLY A 73 -16.34 -6.92 -26.42
N THR A 74 -16.34 -7.18 -25.11
CA THR A 74 -16.29 -6.13 -24.09
C THR A 74 -14.94 -6.07 -23.40
N THR A 75 -14.56 -4.85 -22.99
CA THR A 75 -13.38 -4.56 -22.18
C THR A 75 -13.82 -4.05 -20.82
N GLN A 76 -13.25 -4.59 -19.74
CA GLN A 76 -13.40 -4.06 -18.39
C GLN A 76 -12.02 -3.68 -17.84
N SER A 77 -11.84 -2.38 -17.59
CA SER A 77 -10.66 -1.86 -16.89
C SER A 77 -10.74 -2.19 -15.41
N VAL A 78 -9.60 -2.53 -14.81
CA VAL A 78 -9.46 -2.82 -13.38
C VAL A 78 -8.23 -2.16 -12.81
N VAL A 79 -8.28 -1.87 -11.52
CA VAL A 79 -7.07 -1.84 -10.69
C VAL A 79 -6.82 -3.23 -10.11
N GLU A 80 -5.60 -3.72 -10.25
CA GLU A 80 -5.19 -5.04 -9.76
C GLU A 80 -3.82 -4.98 -9.09
N ASN A 81 -3.73 -5.55 -7.89
CA ASN A 81 -2.50 -5.77 -7.16
C ASN A 81 -2.60 -7.05 -6.33
N ASN A 82 -1.63 -7.31 -5.46
CA ASN A 82 -1.60 -8.54 -4.65
C ASN A 82 -2.67 -8.58 -3.55
N MET A 83 -3.37 -7.48 -3.28
CA MET A 83 -4.38 -7.37 -2.24
C MET A 83 -5.79 -7.51 -2.79
N TYR A 84 -6.10 -6.87 -3.91
CA TYR A 84 -7.44 -6.87 -4.48
C TYR A 84 -7.44 -6.65 -6.00
N ARG A 85 -8.57 -6.98 -6.60
CA ARG A 85 -8.96 -6.56 -7.95
C ARG A 85 -10.26 -5.77 -7.86
N ALA A 86 -10.35 -4.59 -8.46
CA ALA A 86 -11.60 -3.83 -8.51
C ALA A 86 -11.82 -3.27 -9.91
N PRO A 87 -13.03 -3.39 -10.50
CA PRO A 87 -13.34 -2.73 -11.76
C PRO A 87 -13.25 -1.22 -11.58
N ILE A 88 -12.72 -0.53 -12.59
CA ILE A 88 -12.66 0.94 -12.62
C ILE A 88 -13.37 1.48 -13.85
N TYR A 89 -13.94 2.67 -13.68
CA TYR A 89 -14.68 3.39 -14.71
C TYR A 89 -14.11 4.80 -14.81
N GLU A 90 -13.73 5.24 -16.00
CA GLU A 90 -13.20 6.58 -16.22
C GLU A 90 -14.34 7.61 -16.20
N HIS A 91 -14.15 8.71 -15.49
CA HIS A 91 -15.09 9.81 -15.38
C HIS A 91 -14.45 11.12 -15.83
N THR A 92 -15.30 12.05 -16.26
CA THR A 92 -14.86 13.41 -16.58
C THR A 92 -14.61 14.20 -15.30
N LEU A 93 -13.44 14.82 -15.21
CA LEU A 93 -13.11 15.73 -14.12
C LEU A 93 -13.97 16.99 -14.18
N CYS A 94 -14.42 17.46 -13.02
CA CYS A 94 -15.08 18.76 -12.93
C CYS A 94 -14.04 19.87 -13.16
N VAL A 95 -14.36 20.81 -14.05
CA VAL A 95 -13.45 21.94 -14.39
C VAL A 95 -13.17 22.89 -13.21
N SER A 96 -13.96 22.78 -12.14
CA SER A 96 -13.79 23.53 -10.89
C SER A 96 -12.77 22.91 -9.94
N ASP A 97 -12.35 21.66 -10.17
CA ASP A 97 -11.68 20.86 -9.16
C ASP A 97 -10.19 20.73 -9.49
N PHE A 98 -9.35 20.98 -8.48
CA PHE A 98 -7.90 20.95 -8.60
C PHE A 98 -7.26 20.14 -7.47
N LEU A 99 -6.12 19.52 -7.75
CA LEU A 99 -5.32 18.85 -6.72
C LEU A 99 -4.43 19.88 -6.02
N VAL A 100 -4.65 20.09 -4.73
CA VAL A 100 -3.78 20.89 -3.88
C VAL A 100 -2.84 19.97 -3.08
N ILE A 101 -1.54 20.13 -3.28
CA ILE A 101 -0.50 19.40 -2.55
C ILE A 101 0.08 20.33 -1.49
N ARG A 102 -0.14 19.98 -0.23
CA ARG A 102 0.37 20.74 0.92
C ARG A 102 1.61 20.08 1.50
N THR A 103 2.67 20.85 1.65
CA THR A 103 3.84 20.50 2.47
C THR A 103 3.94 21.43 3.68
N ARG A 104 4.93 21.23 4.55
CA ARG A 104 5.20 22.17 5.66
C ARG A 104 5.67 23.53 5.14
N GLN A 105 6.28 23.58 3.96
CA GLN A 105 6.94 24.76 3.41
C GLN A 105 6.08 25.50 2.38
N ALA A 106 5.22 24.79 1.65
CA ALA A 106 4.52 25.37 0.51
C ALA A 106 3.20 24.64 0.18
N TYR A 107 2.36 25.34 -0.58
CA TYR A 107 1.23 24.77 -1.30
C TYR A 107 1.60 24.70 -2.79
N TYR A 108 1.24 23.60 -3.43
CA TYR A 108 1.31 23.41 -4.88
C TYR A 108 -0.09 23.10 -5.39
N ILE A 109 -0.39 23.48 -6.62
CA ILE A 109 -1.66 23.21 -7.28
C ILE A 109 -1.41 22.63 -8.66
N ARG A 110 -2.21 21.64 -9.07
CA ARG A 110 -2.18 21.10 -10.43
C ARG A 110 -3.53 20.52 -10.84
N GLU A 111 -3.73 20.43 -12.15
CA GLU A 111 -4.77 19.60 -12.75
C GLU A 111 -4.42 18.10 -12.60
N VAL A 112 -5.45 17.27 -12.63
CA VAL A 112 -5.36 15.81 -12.59
C VAL A 112 -5.56 15.26 -13.99
N ASP A 113 -4.84 14.21 -14.37
CA ASP A 113 -4.82 13.70 -15.74
C ASP A 113 -5.98 12.73 -16.05
N ALA A 114 -6.56 12.09 -15.03
CA ALA A 114 -7.80 11.32 -15.14
C ALA A 114 -8.43 11.04 -13.76
N LEU A 115 -9.75 10.84 -13.76
CA LEU A 115 -10.51 10.38 -12.61
C LEU A 115 -11.14 9.03 -12.93
N PHE A 116 -11.00 8.08 -12.01
CA PHE A 116 -11.65 6.80 -12.05
C PHE A 116 -12.51 6.59 -10.81
N VAL A 117 -13.64 5.93 -10.98
CA VAL A 117 -14.40 5.36 -9.87
C VAL A 117 -14.09 3.87 -9.81
N ALA A 118 -13.60 3.39 -8.67
CA ALA A 118 -13.42 1.98 -8.37
C ALA A 118 -14.70 1.41 -7.77
N GLY A 119 -15.19 0.34 -8.40
CA GLY A 119 -16.28 -0.48 -7.88
C GLY A 119 -15.83 -1.37 -6.71
N GLN A 120 -16.70 -2.30 -6.33
CA GLN A 120 -16.45 -3.22 -5.22
C GLN A 120 -15.18 -4.06 -5.43
N GLN A 121 -14.36 -4.16 -4.38
CA GLN A 121 -13.18 -5.01 -4.39
C GLN A 121 -13.55 -6.49 -4.43
N CYS A 122 -12.81 -7.25 -5.24
CA CYS A 122 -12.63 -8.69 -5.14
C CYS A 122 -11.31 -8.94 -4.38
N PRO A 123 -11.35 -9.24 -3.07
CA PRO A 123 -10.12 -9.41 -2.28
C PRO A 123 -9.33 -10.63 -2.72
N LEU A 124 -8.02 -10.47 -2.85
CA LEU A 124 -7.04 -11.50 -3.18
C LEU A 124 -6.15 -11.84 -1.97
N TYR A 125 -6.24 -11.04 -0.90
CA TYR A 125 -5.51 -11.25 0.34
C TYR A 125 -6.47 -11.35 1.53
N GLU A 126 -6.32 -12.40 2.33
CA GLU A 126 -7.14 -12.61 3.51
C GLU A 126 -6.77 -11.64 4.64
N VAL A 127 -7.77 -10.90 5.14
CA VAL A 127 -7.63 -10.04 6.31
C VAL A 127 -7.67 -10.91 7.58
N PRO A 128 -6.64 -10.85 8.45
CA PRO A 128 -6.61 -11.69 9.64
C PRO A 128 -7.67 -11.23 10.67
N GLY A 129 -8.35 -12.20 11.28
CA GLY A 129 -9.26 -11.91 12.38
C GLY A 129 -8.55 -11.31 13.61
N PRO A 130 -9.24 -10.49 14.43
CA PRO A 130 -8.69 -9.93 15.67
C PRO A 130 -8.14 -11.02 16.59
N ASN A 131 -6.98 -10.79 17.20
CA ASN A 131 -6.28 -11.72 18.11
C ASN A 131 -5.98 -13.12 17.53
N SER A 132 -6.18 -13.32 16.22
CA SER A 132 -5.82 -14.58 15.57
C SER A 132 -4.31 -14.85 15.66
N LYS A 133 -3.91 -16.11 15.54
CA LYS A 133 -2.49 -16.50 15.48
C LYS A 133 -1.75 -15.74 14.38
N ARG A 134 -2.38 -15.51 13.23
CA ARG A 134 -1.82 -14.75 12.10
C ARG A 134 -1.60 -13.28 12.46
N ALA A 135 -2.58 -12.61 13.06
CA ALA A 135 -2.43 -11.22 13.51
C ALA A 135 -1.33 -11.08 14.57
N ASN A 136 -1.29 -11.96 15.56
CA ASN A 136 -0.28 -11.93 16.62
C ASN A 136 1.14 -12.19 16.06
N ASN A 137 1.27 -13.12 15.12
CA ASN A 137 2.54 -13.36 14.43
C ASN A 137 2.99 -12.14 13.63
N PHE A 138 2.09 -11.50 12.89
CA PHE A 138 2.39 -10.28 12.13
C PHE A 138 2.91 -9.16 13.04
N VAL A 139 2.20 -8.85 14.14
CA VAL A 139 2.61 -7.79 15.08
C VAL A 139 3.98 -8.10 15.68
N ARG A 140 4.20 -9.36 16.07
CA ARG A 140 5.48 -9.83 16.61
C ARG A 140 6.63 -9.65 15.60
N ASP A 141 6.41 -10.03 14.35
CA ASP A 141 7.44 -10.00 13.31
C ASP A 141 7.70 -8.56 12.83
N PHE A 142 6.66 -7.73 12.77
CA PHE A 142 6.78 -6.30 12.48
C PHE A 142 7.61 -5.56 13.55
N LEU A 143 7.36 -5.84 14.84
CA LEU A 143 8.18 -5.33 15.94
C LEU A 143 9.66 -5.73 15.78
N GLN A 144 9.93 -6.97 15.37
CA GLN A 144 11.31 -7.42 15.14
C GLN A 144 11.98 -6.68 13.98
N VAL A 145 11.29 -6.50 12.86
CA VAL A 145 11.80 -5.72 11.72
C VAL A 145 12.12 -4.30 12.15
N PHE A 146 11.24 -3.68 12.95
CA PHE A 146 11.47 -2.35 13.49
C PHE A 146 12.73 -2.28 14.37
N ILE A 147 12.90 -3.22 15.30
CA ILE A 147 14.10 -3.33 16.16
C ILE A 147 15.37 -3.45 15.31
N TYR A 148 15.39 -4.35 14.32
CA TYR A 148 16.55 -4.49 13.44
C TYR A 148 16.87 -3.20 12.68
N ARG A 149 15.85 -2.50 12.17
CA ARG A 149 16.05 -1.21 11.49
C ARG A 149 16.56 -0.11 12.42
N LEU A 150 16.18 -0.11 13.71
CA LEU A 150 16.77 0.80 14.69
C LEU A 150 18.27 0.53 14.91
N PHE A 151 18.67 -0.73 15.02
CA PHE A 151 20.11 -1.07 15.09
C PHE A 151 20.85 -0.65 13.82
N TRP A 152 20.26 -0.86 12.63
CA TRP A 152 20.85 -0.40 11.37
C TRP A 152 21.01 1.12 11.30
N LYS A 153 20.09 1.87 11.91
CA LYS A 153 20.14 3.33 12.01
C LYS A 153 21.14 3.83 13.08
N SER A 154 21.44 3.04 14.10
CA SER A 154 22.42 3.39 15.13
C SER A 154 23.81 3.62 14.50
N ARG A 155 24.43 4.75 14.87
CA ARG A 155 25.81 5.10 14.48
C ARG A 155 26.88 4.60 15.45
N GLY A 156 26.48 4.06 16.61
CA GLY A 156 27.42 3.50 17.58
C GLY A 156 28.13 2.26 17.06
N ASN A 157 29.36 2.03 17.54
CA ASN A 157 30.10 0.79 17.35
C ASN A 157 30.60 0.29 18.72
N PRO A 158 30.02 -0.77 19.31
CA PRO A 158 28.91 -1.58 18.78
C PRO A 158 27.60 -0.78 18.64
N ARG A 159 26.71 -1.26 17.76
CA ARG A 159 25.38 -0.65 17.54
C ARG A 159 24.56 -0.72 18.83
N ARG A 160 23.77 0.30 19.13
CA ARG A 160 22.96 0.34 20.36
C ARG A 160 21.67 1.12 20.19
N ILE A 161 20.63 0.72 20.92
CA ILE A 161 19.30 1.35 20.88
C ILE A 161 18.71 1.53 22.29
N LYS A 162 17.77 2.46 22.45
CA LYS A 162 17.04 2.69 23.70
C LYS A 162 15.69 1.98 23.70
N MET A 163 15.26 1.51 24.87
CA MET A 163 13.92 0.96 25.05
C MET A 163 12.83 2.00 24.74
N ASP A 164 13.06 3.26 25.13
CA ASP A 164 12.08 4.34 24.98
C ASP A 164 11.72 4.61 23.52
N ASP A 165 12.66 4.44 22.59
CA ASP A 165 12.41 4.63 21.15
C ASP A 165 11.45 3.56 20.62
N ILE A 166 11.55 2.32 21.12
CA ILE A 166 10.62 1.24 20.78
C ILE A 166 9.26 1.50 21.44
N LYS A 167 9.24 1.88 22.71
CA LYS A 167 8.01 2.19 23.45
C LYS A 167 7.23 3.35 22.85
N ARG A 168 7.91 4.37 22.33
CA ARG A 168 7.26 5.48 21.62
C ARG A 168 6.56 5.02 20.35
N ALA A 169 7.16 4.08 19.60
CA ALA A 169 6.58 3.52 18.39
C ALA A 169 5.50 2.44 18.68
N PHE A 170 5.62 1.73 19.80
CA PHE A 170 4.73 0.63 20.20
C PHE A 170 4.18 0.86 21.63
N PRO A 171 3.36 1.89 21.86
CA PRO A 171 2.92 2.27 23.21
C PRO A 171 2.05 1.21 23.90
N SER A 172 1.29 0.44 23.11
CA SER A 172 0.44 -0.65 23.61
C SER A 172 1.20 -1.90 24.04
N HIS A 173 2.48 -2.03 23.67
CA HIS A 173 3.26 -3.22 23.96
C HIS A 173 3.87 -3.13 25.35
N SER A 174 3.72 -4.18 26.17
CA SER A 174 4.41 -4.27 27.45
C SER A 174 5.91 -4.35 27.26
N GLU A 175 6.67 -3.81 28.21
CA GLU A 175 8.14 -3.83 28.13
C GLU A 175 8.67 -5.27 28.15
N SER A 176 8.03 -6.15 28.92
CA SER A 176 8.33 -7.59 28.95
C SER A 176 8.24 -8.23 27.56
N SER A 177 7.21 -7.89 26.77
CA SER A 177 7.04 -8.39 25.41
C SER A 177 8.19 -7.94 24.49
N ILE A 178 8.57 -6.65 24.58
CA ILE A 178 9.68 -6.09 23.80
C ILE A 178 11.01 -6.74 24.21
N ARG A 179 11.26 -6.92 25.51
CA ARG A 179 12.47 -7.57 26.04
C ARG A 179 12.64 -8.99 25.51
N LYS A 180 11.55 -9.75 25.32
CA LYS A 180 11.61 -11.09 24.72
C LYS A 180 12.22 -11.06 23.31
N ARG A 181 11.96 -10.03 22.51
CA ARG A 181 12.55 -9.86 21.16
C ARG A 181 14.00 -9.39 21.23
N LEU A 182 14.30 -8.44 22.10
CA LEU A 182 15.65 -7.88 22.25
C LEU A 182 16.67 -8.92 22.72
N LYS A 183 16.29 -9.79 23.66
CA LYS A 183 17.16 -10.87 24.19
C LYS A 183 17.70 -11.84 23.14
N LEU A 184 17.11 -11.90 21.94
CA LEU A 184 17.59 -12.76 20.86
C LEU A 184 18.78 -12.16 20.10
N CYS A 185 19.03 -10.85 20.24
CA CYS A 185 19.95 -10.12 19.37
C CYS A 185 20.74 -8.99 20.06
N ALA A 186 20.55 -8.75 21.35
CA ALA A 186 21.21 -7.67 22.08
C ALA A 186 21.34 -7.95 23.58
N ASP A 187 22.37 -7.38 24.18
CA ASP A 187 22.63 -7.41 25.61
C ASP A 187 22.18 -6.11 26.28
N PHE A 188 21.58 -6.24 27.46
CA PHE A 188 21.21 -5.09 28.26
C PHE A 188 22.42 -4.54 29.02
N LYS A 189 22.80 -3.28 28.76
CA LYS A 189 23.88 -2.58 29.47
C LYS A 189 23.29 -1.42 30.26
N ARG A 190 23.51 -1.46 31.58
CA ARG A 190 23.18 -0.35 32.49
C ARG A 190 24.32 0.67 32.44
N THR A 191 24.01 1.91 32.07
CA THR A 191 24.96 3.02 32.16
C THR A 191 24.33 4.16 32.96
N GLY A 192 24.77 4.33 34.22
CA GLY A 192 24.36 5.42 35.10
C GLY A 192 22.86 5.48 35.41
N GLU A 193 22.45 6.54 36.12
CA GLU A 193 21.13 6.65 36.75
C GLU A 193 19.94 6.63 35.76
N ASP A 194 20.08 7.11 34.51
CA ASP A 194 18.90 7.30 33.63
C ASP A 194 19.08 6.95 32.13
N SER A 195 20.16 6.29 31.72
CA SER A 195 20.31 5.91 30.30
C SER A 195 20.73 4.46 30.13
N ASN A 196 19.77 3.55 30.09
CA ASN A 196 20.02 2.15 29.77
C ASN A 196 20.04 1.91 28.25
N TRP A 197 20.94 1.04 27.79
CA TRP A 197 21.09 0.71 26.37
C TRP A 197 20.95 -0.79 26.13
N TRP A 198 20.40 -1.14 24.96
CA TRP A 198 20.53 -2.46 24.37
C TRP A 198 21.63 -2.40 23.32
N VAL A 199 22.69 -3.18 23.50
CA VAL A 199 23.91 -3.22 22.67
C VAL A 199 23.97 -4.53 21.93
#